data_AF-C8PLI6-F1
#
_entry.id   AF-C8PLI6-F1
#
_cell.length_a   1.000
_cell.length_b   1.000
_cell.length_c   1.000
_cell.angle_alpha   90.00
_cell.angle_beta   90.00
_cell.angle_gamma   90.00
#
_symmetry.space_group_name_H-M   'P 1'
#
loop_
_entity.id
_entity.type
_entity.pdbx_description
1 polymer ?
#
loop_
_entity_poly.entity_id
_entity_poly.type
_entity_poly.pdbx_seq_one_letter_code
_entity_poly.pdbx_strand_id
1 'polypeptide(L)'
;MPKIDLNGDGVKTISRKNNKIYFDLDNNKFAENISWIDKNDGILINKTLITNSITNGSELFGNHTLLNDNSLTPNRFEALKEFANLNLLIV
;
A
#
# COMPACT_ATOMS: atom_id res chain seq x y z
N MET A 1 -4.23 2.58 2.37
CA MET A 1 -3.64 1.43 1.63
C MET A 1 -4.77 0.64 0.98
N PRO A 2 -4.77 0.47 -0.36
CA PRO A 2 -5.65 -0.44 -1.06
C PRO A 2 -5.25 -1.88 -0.72
N LYS A 3 -6.25 -2.68 -0.42
CA LYS A 3 -6.15 -4.06 0.00
C LYS A 3 -6.92 -4.88 -1.01
N ILE A 4 -6.38 -6.03 -1.40
CA ILE A 4 -6.95 -6.90 -2.42
C ILE A 4 -7.27 -8.23 -1.76
N ASP A 5 -8.51 -8.68 -1.93
CA ASP A 5 -8.94 -10.03 -1.57
C ASP A 5 -8.35 -11.01 -2.60
N LEU A 6 -7.54 -11.97 -2.14
CA LEU A 6 -6.88 -12.95 -3.02
C LEU A 6 -7.50 -14.35 -2.95
N ASN A 7 -8.35 -14.63 -1.97
CA ASN A 7 -8.88 -15.97 -1.73
C ASN A 7 -10.43 -16.03 -1.82
N GLY A 8 -11.09 -14.90 -2.07
CA GLY A 8 -12.52 -14.78 -2.29
C GLY A 8 -13.37 -14.80 -1.02
N ASP A 9 -12.76 -14.54 0.16
CA ASP A 9 -13.46 -14.52 1.43
C ASP A 9 -13.66 -13.11 2.04
N GLY A 10 -13.37 -12.09 1.24
CA GLY A 10 -13.40 -10.68 1.59
C GLY A 10 -12.10 -10.22 2.24
N VAL A 11 -11.77 -8.93 2.09
CA VAL A 11 -10.55 -8.36 2.68
C VAL A 11 -10.57 -8.45 4.20
N LYS A 12 -9.54 -9.09 4.77
CA LYS A 12 -9.32 -9.29 6.20
C LYS A 12 -8.13 -8.50 6.71
N THR A 13 -8.19 -8.15 8.00
CA THR A 13 -7.14 -7.37 8.64
C THR A 13 -6.85 -7.86 10.04
N ILE A 14 -5.56 -7.85 10.40
CA ILE A 14 -5.11 -8.07 11.77
C ILE A 14 -5.16 -6.73 12.50
N SER A 15 -6.05 -6.62 13.48
CA SER A 15 -6.20 -5.40 14.29
C SER A 15 -4.89 -4.99 14.93
N ARG A 16 -4.64 -3.67 14.97
CA ARG A 16 -3.51 -3.06 15.68
C ARG A 16 -3.34 -3.59 17.11
N LYS A 17 -4.44 -3.81 17.83
CA LYS A 17 -4.42 -4.30 19.22
C LYS A 17 -3.87 -5.72 19.35
N ASN A 18 -3.91 -6.50 18.27
CA ASN A 18 -3.58 -7.92 18.26
C ASN A 18 -2.27 -8.21 17.52
N ASN A 19 -1.50 -7.19 17.15
CA ASN A 19 -0.25 -7.34 16.40
C ASN A 19 0.85 -6.41 16.94
N LYS A 20 2.10 -6.69 16.54
CA LYS A 20 3.27 -5.83 16.79
C LYS A 20 3.93 -5.40 15.49
N ILE A 21 3.11 -5.11 14.48
CA ILE A 21 3.56 -4.66 13.17
C ILE A 21 3.66 -3.13 13.20
N TYR A 22 4.82 -2.63 12.81
CA TYR A 22 5.13 -1.20 12.75
C TYR A 22 5.56 -0.83 11.34
N PHE A 23 5.01 0.25 10.81
CA PHE A 23 5.29 0.71 9.46
C PHE A 23 5.14 2.24 9.37
N ASP A 24 6.04 2.88 8.63
CA ASP A 24 5.99 4.31 8.35
C ASP A 24 5.03 4.54 7.16
N LEU A 25 3.81 5.01 7.44
CA LEU A 25 2.76 5.14 6.43
C LEU A 25 2.85 6.43 5.60
N ASP A 26 3.44 7.49 6.15
CA ASP A 26 3.45 8.83 5.58
C ASP A 26 4.86 9.34 5.27
N ASN A 27 5.87 8.47 5.40
CA ASN A 27 7.29 8.75 5.14
C ASN A 27 7.85 9.85 6.05
N ASN A 28 7.41 9.89 7.31
CA ASN A 28 7.86 10.87 8.30
C ASN A 28 9.02 10.35 9.19
N LYS A 29 9.55 9.15 8.89
CA LYS A 29 10.60 8.43 9.62
C LYS A 29 10.17 7.91 10.99
N PHE A 30 8.86 7.82 11.24
CA PHE A 30 8.29 7.26 12.45
C PHE A 30 7.40 6.07 12.11
N ALA A 31 7.85 4.86 12.48
CA ALA A 31 7.06 3.66 12.27
C ALA A 31 5.97 3.55 13.34
N GLU A 32 4.72 3.61 12.91
CA GLU A 32 3.56 3.52 13.79
C GLU A 32 3.07 2.08 13.87
N ASN A 33 2.50 1.70 15.01
CA ASN A 33 1.75 0.45 15.06
C ASN A 33 0.46 0.62 14.25
N ILE A 34 0.19 -0.30 13.31
CA ILE A 34 -0.97 -0.20 12.44
C ILE A 34 -1.75 -1.52 12.37
N SER A 35 -2.99 -1.45 11.86
CA SER A 35 -3.69 -2.67 11.46
C SER A 35 -3.12 -3.14 10.13
N TRP A 36 -2.81 -4.42 10.03
CA TRP A 36 -2.16 -4.99 8.84
C TRP A 36 -3.14 -5.86 8.03
N ILE A 37 -2.80 -6.13 6.78
CA ILE A 37 -3.53 -7.10 5.95
C ILE A 37 -3.37 -8.52 6.53
N ASP A 38 -4.39 -9.37 6.42
CA ASP A 38 -4.20 -10.81 6.72
C ASP A 38 -3.29 -11.47 5.68
N LYS A 39 -2.63 -12.57 6.04
CA LYS A 39 -1.69 -13.29 5.17
C LYS A 39 -2.31 -13.88 3.90
N ASN A 40 -3.64 -14.00 3.84
CA ASN A 40 -4.34 -14.57 2.68
C ASN A 40 -4.78 -13.50 1.66
N ASP A 41 -4.52 -12.22 1.96
CA ASP A 41 -4.84 -11.07 1.13
C ASP A 41 -3.59 -10.27 0.80
N GLY A 42 -3.69 -9.31 -0.12
CA GLY A 42 -2.54 -8.57 -0.64
C GLY A 42 -2.64 -7.05 -0.50
N ILE A 43 -1.48 -6.40 -0.59
CA ILE A 43 -1.37 -4.94 -0.75
C ILE A 43 -0.88 -4.64 -2.16
N LEU A 44 -1.53 -3.68 -2.82
CA LEU A 44 -1.08 -3.22 -4.13
C LEU A 44 0.11 -2.27 -3.96
N ILE A 45 1.20 -2.58 -4.68
CA ILE A 45 2.42 -1.78 -4.69
C ILE A 45 2.82 -1.40 -6.11
N ASN A 46 3.47 -0.25 -6.26
CA ASN A 46 4.08 0.11 -7.53
C ASN A 46 5.51 -0.45 -7.59
N LYS A 47 5.70 -1.52 -8.36
CA LYS A 47 7.01 -2.16 -8.52
C LYS A 47 8.07 -1.21 -9.05
N THR A 48 7.72 -0.16 -9.80
CA THR A 48 8.73 0.79 -10.31
C THR A 48 9.27 1.74 -9.24
N LEU A 49 8.58 1.87 -8.09
CA LEU A 49 9.04 2.66 -6.95
C LEU A 49 9.89 1.85 -5.97
N ILE A 50 10.01 0.53 -6.19
CA ILE A 50 10.65 -0.38 -5.25
C ILE A 50 11.85 -1.04 -5.93
N THR A 51 13.04 -0.85 -5.36
CA THR A 51 14.27 -1.48 -5.87
C THR A 51 14.48 -2.86 -5.28
N ASN A 52 14.30 -3.03 -3.97
CA ASN A 52 14.52 -4.32 -3.27
C ASN A 52 13.39 -4.67 -2.29
N SER A 53 13.02 -3.74 -1.42
CA SER A 53 12.02 -3.94 -0.36
C SER A 53 11.20 -2.67 -0.16
N ILE A 54 9.95 -2.85 0.29
CA ILE A 54 9.11 -1.73 0.73
C ILE A 54 9.67 -1.20 2.06
N THR A 55 9.90 0.09 2.12
CA THR A 55 10.45 0.81 3.28
C THR A 55 9.44 1.73 3.94
N ASN A 56 8.50 2.30 3.18
CA ASN A 56 7.50 3.24 3.70
C ASN A 56 6.24 3.34 2.81
N GLY A 57 5.24 4.07 3.28
CA GLY A 57 3.93 4.15 2.63
C GLY A 57 3.87 4.91 1.30
N SER A 58 4.91 5.68 0.94
CA SER A 58 4.98 6.34 -0.39
C SER A 58 5.17 5.34 -1.55
N GLU A 59 5.65 4.13 -1.25
CA GLU A 59 5.84 3.04 -2.22
C GLU A 59 4.56 2.19 -2.40
N LEU A 60 3.55 2.44 -1.57
CA LEU A 60 2.26 1.79 -1.64
C LEU A 60 1.29 2.63 -2.48
N PHE A 61 0.33 1.97 -3.11
CA PHE A 61 -0.79 2.68 -3.71
C PHE A 61 -1.66 3.38 -2.64
N GLY A 62 -2.28 4.50 -2.98
CA GLY A 62 -3.21 5.21 -2.10
C GLY A 62 -3.14 6.74 -2.22
N ASN A 63 -3.74 7.43 -1.24
CA ASN A 63 -3.86 8.89 -1.22
C ASN A 63 -2.52 9.61 -0.99
N HIS A 64 -1.47 8.86 -0.64
CA HIS A 64 -0.11 9.34 -0.43
C HIS A 64 0.85 8.90 -1.54
N THR A 65 0.34 8.23 -2.59
CA THR A 65 1.13 7.92 -3.78
C THR A 65 1.39 9.21 -4.54
N LEU A 66 2.65 9.46 -4.84
CA LEU A 66 3.04 10.52 -5.78
C LEU A 66 2.77 10.04 -7.20
N LEU A 67 2.10 10.89 -7.99
CA LEU A 67 1.99 10.72 -9.43
C LEU A 67 3.33 11.01 -10.10
N ASN A 68 3.49 10.66 -11.38
CA ASN A 68 4.73 10.90 -12.12
C ASN A 68 5.14 12.38 -12.18
N ASP A 69 4.19 13.29 -11.97
CA ASP A 69 4.39 14.75 -11.92
C ASP A 69 4.67 15.29 -10.50
N ASN A 70 4.90 14.41 -9.51
CA ASN A 70 5.06 14.72 -8.08
C ASN A 70 3.84 15.33 -7.39
N SER A 71 2.66 15.33 -8.03
CA SER A 71 1.42 15.71 -7.35
C SER A 71 0.86 14.54 -6.52
N LEU A 72 0.10 14.86 -5.48
CA LEU A 72 -0.65 13.86 -4.71
C LEU A 72 -1.93 13.48 -5.45
N THR A 73 -2.26 12.20 -5.43
CA THR A 73 -3.50 11.75 -6.08
C THR A 73 -4.72 12.31 -5.34
N PRO A 74 -5.72 12.88 -6.04
CA PRO A 74 -6.93 13.37 -5.40
C PRO A 74 -7.80 12.24 -4.82
N ASN A 75 -7.64 11.01 -5.33
CA ASN A 75 -8.21 9.80 -4.74
C ASN A 75 -7.54 8.52 -5.28
N ARG A 76 -7.77 7.41 -4.57
CA ARG A 76 -7.24 6.07 -4.87
C ARG A 76 -7.59 5.47 -6.24
N PHE A 77 -8.68 5.91 -6.88
CA PHE A 77 -9.11 5.37 -8.18
C PHE A 77 -8.41 6.08 -9.35
N GLU A 78 -8.13 7.38 -9.21
CA GLU A 78 -7.31 8.12 -10.17
C GLU A 78 -5.85 7.65 -10.11
N ALA A 79 -5.34 7.34 -8.91
CA ALA A 79 -4.08 6.63 -8.77
C ALA A 79 -4.11 5.33 -9.60
N LEU A 80 -5.12 4.47 -9.45
CA LEU A 80 -5.16 3.20 -10.19
C LEU A 80 -5.14 3.39 -11.72
N LYS A 81 -5.75 4.45 -12.27
CA LYS A 81 -5.72 4.73 -13.72
C LYS A 81 -4.33 5.06 -14.24
N GLU A 82 -3.58 5.89 -13.53
CA GLU A 82 -2.23 6.29 -13.95
C GLU A 82 -1.28 5.09 -13.98
N PHE A 83 -1.45 4.16 -13.05
CA PHE A 83 -0.59 2.99 -12.93
C PHE A 83 -1.19 1.70 -13.51
N ALA A 84 -2.34 1.76 -14.17
CA ALA A 84 -2.93 0.60 -14.87
C ALA A 84 -2.04 0.10 -16.03
N ASN A 85 -1.15 0.96 -16.56
CA ASN A 85 -0.14 0.60 -17.54
C ASN A 85 1.23 0.24 -16.91
N LEU A 86 1.35 0.27 -15.59
CA LEU A 86 2.59 -0.05 -14.88
C LEU A 86 2.54 -1.51 -14.39
N ASN A 87 3.72 -2.13 -14.28
CA ASN A 87 3.86 -3.52 -13.83
C ASN A 87 3.49 -3.65 -12.34
N LEU A 88 2.19 -3.70 -12.06
CA LEU A 88 1.62 -3.88 -10.72
C LEU A 88 2.09 -5.22 -10.14
N LEU A 89 2.52 -5.21 -8.88
CA LEU A 89 2.84 -6.41 -8.12
C LEU A 89 1.93 -6.50 -6.89
N ILE A 90 1.48 -7.71 -6.60
CA ILE A 90 0.75 -8.05 -5.38
C ILE A 90 1.77 -8.72 -4.45
N VAL A 91 1.87 -8.20 -3.22
CA VAL A 91 2.67 -8.75 -2.12
C VAL A 91 1.79 -9.14 -0.96
#